data_AF-A0ABD5V184-F1
#
_entry.id   AF-A0ABD5V184-F1
#
_cell.length_a   1.000
_cell.length_b   1.000
_cell.length_c   1.000
_cell.angle_alpha   90.00
_cell.angle_beta   90.00
_cell.angle_gamma   90.00
#
_symmetry.space_group_name_H-M   'P 1'
#
loop_
_entity.id
_entity.type
_entity.pdbx_description
1 polymer ?
#
loop_
_entity_poly.entity_id
_entity_poly.type
_entity_poly.pdbx_seq_one_letter_code
_entity_poly.pdbx_strand_id
1 'polypeptide(L)' 'MSGDTRDPRRAIEEFLEDADVTLGEYDQGYADADATLSVLEGHIDALRDVLEENVDANGDGDGDANGDGDVDRDDG' A
#
# COMPACT_ATOMS: atom_id res chain seq x y z
N MET A 1 4.80 7.61 -19.10
CA MET A 1 5.23 7.63 -17.69
C MET A 1 4.23 6.79 -16.90
N SER A 2 4.34 5.47 -16.98
CA SER A 2 3.46 4.55 -16.23
C SER A 2 4.27 3.30 -15.95
N GLY A 3 4.60 3.06 -14.69
CA GLY A 3 5.42 1.93 -14.24
C GLY A 3 6.28 2.25 -13.01
N ASP A 4 6.50 3.53 -12.71
CA ASP A 4 7.47 3.97 -11.69
C ASP A 4 6.85 4.26 -10.32
N THR A 5 5.61 4.76 -10.27
CA THR A 5 4.84 5.02 -9.03
C THR A 5 4.48 3.73 -8.25
N ARG A 6 4.73 2.55 -8.83
CA ARG A 6 4.47 1.24 -8.21
C ARG A 6 5.70 0.61 -7.58
N ASP A 7 6.86 1.26 -7.65
CA ASP A 7 8.04 0.80 -6.92
C ASP A 7 7.90 1.22 -5.44
N PRO A 8 7.78 0.26 -4.51
CA PRO A 8 7.58 0.55 -3.11
C PRO A 8 8.76 1.35 -2.51
N ARG A 9 9.98 1.20 -3.05
CA ARG A 9 11.11 2.02 -2.59
C ARG A 9 10.92 3.48 -2.98
N ARG A 10 10.52 3.75 -4.22
CA ARG A 10 10.25 5.13 -4.66
C ARG A 10 9.10 5.75 -3.86
N ALA A 11 8.02 5.00 -3.65
CA ALA A 11 6.88 5.50 -2.87
C ALA A 11 7.26 5.86 -1.42
N ILE A 12 8.15 5.08 -0.80
CA ILE A 12 8.71 5.41 0.52
C ILE A 12 9.57 6.67 0.47
N GLU A 13 10.43 6.83 -0.55
CA GLU A 13 11.27 8.02 -0.73
C GLU A 13 10.42 9.28 -0.91
N GLU A 14 9.39 9.23 -1.76
CA GLU A 14 8.43 10.32 -1.98
C GLU A 14 7.66 10.66 -0.69
N PHE A 15 7.18 9.66 0.03
CA PHE A 15 6.51 9.86 1.32
C PHE A 15 7.40 10.59 2.35
N LEU A 16 8.67 10.21 2.45
CA LEU A 16 9.61 10.83 3.40
C LEU A 16 9.90 12.28 3.03
N GLU A 17 10.06 12.59 1.74
CA GLU A 17 10.26 13.96 1.26
C GLU A 17 9.03 14.84 1.54
N ASP A 18 7.83 14.34 1.22
CA ASP A 18 6.57 15.04 1.48
C ASP A 18 6.32 15.27 2.98
N ALA A 19 6.67 14.29 3.81
CA ALA A 19 6.55 14.39 5.27
C ALA A 19 7.50 15.45 5.84
N ASP A 20 8.76 15.49 5.40
CA ASP A 20 9.74 16.49 5.82
C ASP A 20 9.33 17.91 5.42
N VAL A 21 8.77 18.08 4.21
CA VAL A 21 8.22 19.37 3.77
C VAL A 21 7.06 19.80 4.65
N THR A 22 6.07 18.92 4.85
CA THR A 22 4.86 19.20 5.63
C THR A 22 5.18 19.54 7.10
N LEU A 23 6.12 18.82 7.70
CA LEU A 23 6.61 19.10 9.05
C LEU A 23 7.44 20.40 9.09
N GLY A 24 8.26 20.65 8.07
CA GLY A 24 9.00 21.90 7.94
C GLY A 24 8.08 23.13 7.83
N GLU A 25 6.95 23.02 7.12
CA GLU A 25 5.95 24.08 7.05
C GLU A 25 5.26 24.32 8.40
N TYR A 26 4.96 23.26 9.14
CA TYR A 26 4.44 23.37 10.51
C TYR A 26 5.43 24.03 11.47
N ASP A 27 6.69 23.60 11.47
CA ASP A 27 7.73 24.14 12.35
C ASP A 27 8.02 25.62 12.06
N GLN A 28 7.87 26.04 10.81
CA GLN A 28 7.98 27.44 10.40
C GLN A 28 6.71 28.26 10.70
N GLY A 29 5.63 27.62 11.15
CA GLY A 29 4.34 28.23 11.45
C GLY A 29 3.53 28.60 10.22
N TYR A 30 3.81 28.00 9.07
CA TYR A 30 3.06 28.18 7.82
C TYR A 30 1.81 27.29 7.75
N ALA A 31 1.75 26.23 8.56
CA ALA A 31 0.63 25.30 8.63
C ALA A 31 0.12 25.10 10.05
N ASP A 32 -1.20 24.94 10.20
CA ASP A 32 -1.84 24.55 11.46
C ASP A 32 -1.65 23.05 11.73
N ALA A 33 -1.53 22.66 13.00
CA ALA A 33 -1.29 21.26 13.39
C ALA A 33 -2.33 20.28 12.81
N ASP A 34 -3.61 20.66 12.81
CA ASP A 34 -4.70 19.84 12.27
C ASP A 34 -4.60 19.70 10.75
N ALA A 35 -4.14 20.75 10.05
CA ALA A 35 -3.92 20.71 8.60
C ALA A 35 -2.71 19.83 8.25
N THR A 36 -1.61 19.99 8.98
CA THR A 36 -0.40 19.15 8.86
C THR A 36 -0.72 17.67 9.07
N LEU A 37 -1.52 17.34 10.11
CA LEU A 37 -1.94 15.97 10.38
C LEU A 37 -2.81 15.42 9.25
N SER A 38 -3.79 16.18 8.75
CA SER A 38 -4.66 15.74 7.65
C SER A 38 -3.87 15.47 6.36
N VAL A 39 -2.83 16.26 6.08
CA VAL A 39 -1.95 16.06 4.93
C VAL A 39 -1.10 14.79 5.11
N LEU A 40 -0.48 14.61 6.29
CA LEU A 40 0.29 13.41 6.62
C LEU A 40 -0.56 12.13 6.54
N GLU A 41 -1.79 12.14 7.04
CA GLU A 41 -2.72 11.02 6.91
C GLU A 41 -2.98 10.65 5.44
N GLY A 42 -3.16 11.65 4.57
CA GLY A 42 -3.30 11.43 3.12
C GLY A 42 -2.07 10.79 2.48
N HIS A 43 -0.86 11.22 2.86
CA HIS A 43 0.39 10.61 2.37
C HIS A 43 0.57 9.18 2.88
N ILE A 44 0.16 8.89 4.12
CA ILE A 44 0.18 7.52 4.68
C ILE A 44 -0.76 6.59 3.92
N ASP A 45 -1.98 7.04 3.64
CA ASP A 45 -2.95 6.24 2.89
C ASP A 45 -2.46 5.96 1.46
N ALA A 46 -1.90 6.97 0.78
CA ALA A 46 -1.30 6.77 -0.53
C ALA A 46 -0.14 5.76 -0.53
N LEU A 47 0.71 5.79 0.51
CA LEU A 47 1.79 4.80 0.66
C LEU A 47 1.25 3.39 0.90
N ARG A 48 0.19 3.25 1.70
CA ARG A 48 -0.45 1.95 1.98
C ARG A 48 -1.04 1.33 0.71
N ASP A 49 -1.73 2.13 -0.11
CA ASP A 49 -2.30 1.67 -1.36
C ASP A 49 -1.22 1.11 -2.30
N VAL A 50 -0.08 1.78 -2.41
CA VAL A 50 1.04 1.31 -3.24
C VAL A 50 1.66 0.02 -2.70
N LEU A 51 1.78 -0.11 -1.37
CA LEU A 51 2.30 -1.32 -0.75
C LEU A 51 1.33 -2.50 -0.90
N GLU A 52 0.03 -2.29 -0.76
CA GLU A 52 -1.00 -3.32 -0.96
C GLU A 52 -1.03 -3.79 -2.43
N GLU A 53 -1.03 -2.85 -3.39
CA GLU A 53 -0.93 -3.18 -4.83
C GLU A 53 0.34 -4.00 -5.14
N ASN A 54 1.46 -3.71 -4.46
CA ASN A 54 2.70 -4.46 -4.62
C ASN A 54 2.65 -5.87 -3.99
N VAL A 55 1.98 -6.02 -2.85
CA VAL A 55 1.79 -7.32 -2.19
C VAL A 55 0.91 -8.23 -3.04
N ASP A 56 -0.19 -7.71 -3.59
CA ASP A 56 -1.07 -8.46 -4.50
C ASP A 56 -0.37 -8.82 -5.82
N ALA A 57 0.53 -7.97 -6.32
CA ALA A 57 1.32 -8.24 -7.52
C ALA A 57 2.40 -9.33 -7.32
N ASN A 58 2.80 -9.61 -6.08
CA ASN A 58 3.79 -10.63 -5.71
C ASN A 58 3.16 -11.87 -5.02
N GLY A 59 1.83 -12.01 -5.07
CA GLY A 59 1.09 -13.09 -4.44
C GLY A 59 1.33 -14.47 -5.07
N ASP A 60 2.49 -15.06 -4.79
CA ASP A 60 2.66 -16.51 -4.70
C ASP A 60 2.08 -16.97 -3.34
N GLY A 61 0.99 -17.75 -3.37
CA GLY A 61 0.40 -18.37 -2.17
C GLY A 61 -1.10 -18.64 -2.35
N ASP A 62 -1.47 -19.65 -3.13
CA ASP A 62 -1.74 -21.03 -2.69
C ASP A 62 -3.02 -21.20 -1.84
N GLY A 63 -3.98 -21.91 -2.43
CA GLY A 63 -4.63 -23.01 -1.72
C GLY A 63 -6.07 -22.80 -1.26
N ASP A 64 -7.02 -22.77 -2.20
CA ASP A 64 -8.35 -23.34 -1.92
C ASP A 64 -8.93 -24.02 -3.17
N ALA A 65 -8.15 -24.93 -3.74
CA ALA A 65 -8.70 -26.04 -4.50
C ALA A 65 -9.06 -27.15 -3.50
N ASN A 66 -10.14 -26.95 -2.74
CA ASN A 66 -10.86 -28.10 -2.21
C ASN A 66 -11.49 -28.80 -3.41
N GLY A 67 -10.70 -29.71 -4.00
CA GLY A 67 -11.23 -30.76 -4.83
C GLY A 67 -12.14 -31.59 -3.96
N ASP A 68 -13.43 -31.28 -4.00
CA ASP A 68 -14.51 -32.20 -3.70
C ASP A 68 -14.45 -33.32 -4.75
N GLY A 69 -13.41 -34.14 -4.64
CA GLY A 69 -13.28 -35.43 -5.29
C GLY A 69 -14.16 -36.41 -4.56
N ASP A 70 -15.48 -36.23 -4.67
CA ASP A 70 -16.46 -37.28 -4.43
C ASP A 70 -16.26 -38.35 -5.51
N VAL A 71 -15.22 -39.16 -5.35
CA VAL A 71 -15.00 -40.37 -6.14
C VAL A 71 -15.76 -41.50 -5.46
N ASP A 72 -17.09 -41.46 -5.56
CA ASP A 72 -17.91 -42.64 -5.31
C ASP A 72 -17.72 -43.62 -6.49
N ARG A 73 -16.58 -44.32 -6.49
CA ARG A 73 -16.47 -45.63 -7.12
C ARG A 73 -17.09 -46.63 -6.15
N ASP A 74 -18.37 -46.92 -6.34
CA ASP A 74 -18.99 -48.14 -5.82
C ASP A 74 -19.22 -49.07 -7.02
N ASP A 75 -18.41 -50.11 -7.08
CA ASP A 75 -18.44 -51.20 -8.06
C ASP A 75 -19.76 -51.99 -7.93
N GLY A 76 -20.53 -52.05 -9.03
CA GLY A 76 -21.70 -52.92 -9.20
C GLY A 76 -21.68 -53.63 -10.54
#